data_AF-A0AAQ3WU80-F1
#
_entry.id   AF-A0AAQ3WU80-F1
#
_cell.length_a   1.000
_cell.length_b   1.000
_cell.length_c   1.000
_cell.angle_alpha   90.00
_cell.angle_beta   90.00
_cell.angle_gamma   90.00
#
_symmetry.space_group_name_H-M   'P 1'
#
loop_
_entity.id
_entity.type
_entity.pdbx_description
1 polymer ?
#
loop_
_entity_poly.entity_id
_entity_poly.type
_entity_poly.pdbx_seq_one_letter_code
_entity_poly.pdbx_strand_id
1 'polypeptide(L)'
;MRKKDEALLYGEHSQWATLGSEPHANDAPPPPELATLVVQQAELIRLLAEERQGHGQLQPREPRNRGISYRDFEELRPPVFTKCPEPLDADDWLRTIKSKFTLLPELTEQQKARFAGQLLQGPAGAWHATFLEMQRAGHKPTWEEFT
;
A
#
# COMPACT_ATOMS: atom_id res chain seq x y z
N MET A 1 89.13 -8.86 -0.19
CA MET A 1 89.02 -7.91 0.95
C MET A 1 88.18 -8.61 2.03
N ARG A 2 88.80 -9.18 3.08
CA ARG A 2 88.92 -8.65 4.47
C ARG A 2 87.54 -8.33 5.08
N LYS A 3 86.99 -9.20 5.96
CA LYS A 3 87.09 -9.22 7.46
C LYS A 3 86.41 -7.97 8.07
N LYS A 4 85.51 -7.96 9.05
CA LYS A 4 85.24 -8.74 10.28
C LYS A 4 83.93 -8.13 10.88
N ASP A 5 82.98 -8.90 11.40
CA ASP A 5 82.80 -9.32 12.81
C ASP A 5 82.55 -8.19 13.83
N GLU A 6 81.46 -8.38 14.62
CA GLU A 6 81.26 -8.01 16.03
C GLU A 6 81.37 -6.51 16.44
N ALA A 7 80.60 -5.97 17.38
CA ALA A 7 80.07 -6.58 18.58
C ALA A 7 78.79 -5.88 19.06
N LEU A 8 77.93 -6.68 19.63
CA LEU A 8 76.92 -6.29 20.58
C LEU A 8 77.56 -5.70 21.87
N LEU A 9 76.73 -4.95 22.60
CA LEU A 9 76.63 -4.89 24.06
C LEU A 9 77.36 -3.78 24.87
N TYR A 10 76.51 -3.11 25.66
CA TYR A 10 76.73 -2.26 26.84
C TYR A 10 77.39 -0.88 26.61
N GLY A 11 76.80 0.25 27.05
CA GLY A 11 75.60 0.45 27.84
C GLY A 11 75.41 1.94 28.16
N GLU A 12 74.16 2.30 28.49
CA GLU A 12 73.79 3.23 29.58
C GLU A 12 74.17 4.71 29.38
N HIS A 13 73.27 5.67 29.18
CA HIS A 13 72.33 6.28 30.13
C HIS A 13 71.51 7.30 29.29
N SER A 14 70.18 7.28 29.25
CA SER A 14 69.41 8.15 30.13
C SER A 14 67.97 7.67 30.20
N GLN A 15 67.63 7.24 31.42
CA GLN A 15 66.29 7.10 31.93
C GLN A 15 65.59 8.47 31.92
N TRP A 16 64.40 8.52 31.34
CA TRP A 16 63.21 8.92 32.11
C TRP A 16 62.01 8.18 31.49
N ALA A 17 61.31 7.46 32.35
CA ALA A 17 60.11 6.73 32.02
C ALA A 17 58.89 7.66 32.16
N THR A 18 57.85 7.38 31.36
CA THR A 18 56.42 7.53 31.71
C THR A 18 55.89 8.94 31.99
N LEU A 19 55.05 9.47 31.08
CA LEU A 19 53.65 9.81 31.35
C LEU A 19 52.98 10.44 30.12
N GLY A 20 51.82 9.90 29.76
CA GLY A 20 50.73 10.69 29.20
C GLY A 20 50.71 10.83 27.69
N SER A 21 49.82 10.08 27.06
CA SER A 21 49.12 10.47 25.85
C SER A 21 48.72 11.96 25.93
N GLU A 22 49.22 12.83 25.05
CA GLU A 22 48.61 14.14 24.83
C GLU A 22 47.43 13.95 23.87
N PRO A 23 46.18 14.21 24.33
CA PRO A 23 44.99 14.05 23.52
C PRO A 23 44.87 15.19 22.49
N HIS A 24 44.14 14.89 21.42
CA HIS A 24 43.79 15.80 20.33
C HIS A 24 43.47 17.23 20.81
N ALA A 25 44.20 18.21 20.28
CA ALA A 25 43.74 19.59 20.24
C ALA A 25 42.55 19.71 19.26
N ASN A 26 41.36 19.28 19.69
CA ASN A 26 40.09 19.69 19.10
C ASN A 26 38.95 19.67 20.15
N ASP A 27 39.26 20.17 21.35
CA ASP A 27 38.33 20.31 22.49
C ASP A 27 37.94 21.79 22.71
N ALA A 28 37.89 22.59 21.65
CA ALA A 28 37.22 23.89 21.73
C ALA A 28 35.71 23.64 21.62
N PRO A 29 34.89 23.95 22.64
CA PRO A 29 33.45 23.93 22.45
C PRO A 29 33.12 24.85 21.27
N PRO A 30 32.21 24.43 20.37
CA PRO A 30 31.85 25.26 19.23
C PRO A 30 31.45 26.65 19.74
N PRO A 31 31.90 27.73 19.08
CA PRO A 31 31.47 29.10 19.41
C PRO A 31 29.95 29.12 19.67
N PRO A 32 29.48 29.82 20.71
CA PRO A 32 28.08 29.78 21.15
C PRO A 32 27.08 30.11 20.02
N GLU A 33 27.54 30.87 19.02
CA GLU A 33 26.78 31.17 17.80
C GLU A 33 26.50 29.93 16.93
N LEU A 34 27.47 29.04 16.76
CA LEU A 34 27.29 27.77 16.05
C LEU A 34 26.40 26.81 16.85
N ALA A 35 26.56 26.75 18.17
CA ALA A 35 25.69 25.94 19.03
C ALA A 35 24.22 26.41 18.95
N THR A 36 23.99 27.72 18.92
CA THR A 36 22.65 28.32 18.78
C THR A 36 22.03 27.98 17.44
N LEU A 37 22.81 28.06 16.35
CA LEU A 37 22.35 27.70 15.01
C LEU A 37 21.95 26.21 14.92
N VAL A 38 22.74 25.32 15.54
CA VAL A 38 22.45 23.88 15.58
C VAL A 38 21.17 23.59 16.35
N VAL A 39 20.95 24.25 17.51
CA VAL A 39 19.72 24.10 18.29
C VAL A 39 18.51 24.60 17.51
N GLN A 40 18.62 25.77 16.87
CA GLN A 40 17.55 26.34 16.04
C GLN A 40 17.18 25.42 14.86
N GLN A 41 18.18 24.83 14.20
CA GLN A 41 17.95 23.86 13.13
C GLN A 41 17.31 22.57 13.65
N ALA A 42 17.70 22.10 14.84
CA ALA A 42 17.13 20.92 15.47
C ALA A 42 15.65 21.10 15.85
N GLU A 43 15.23 22.30 16.25
CA GLU A 43 13.82 22.62 16.51
C GLU A 43 12.96 22.56 15.25
N LEU A 44 13.44 23.09 14.12
CA LEU A 44 12.75 23.00 12.83
C LEU A 44 12.60 21.54 12.37
N ILE A 45 13.65 20.73 12.53
CA ILE A 45 13.61 19.30 12.22
C ILE A 45 12.60 18.58 13.10
N ARG A 46 12.51 18.93 14.40
CA ARG A 46 11.51 18.38 15.32
C ARG A 46 10.09 18.72 14.88
N LEU A 47 9.80 19.97 14.56
CA LEU A 47 8.47 20.39 14.10
C LEU A 47 8.05 19.64 12.82
N LEU A 48 8.96 19.48 11.85
CA LEU A 48 8.71 18.70 10.63
C LEU A 48 8.53 17.21 10.91
N ALA A 49 9.27 16.64 11.86
CA ALA A 49 9.13 15.25 12.28
C ALA A 49 7.80 15.01 13.00
N GLU A 50 7.37 15.96 13.84
CA GLU A 50 6.10 15.94 14.56
C GLU A 50 4.90 16.07 13.60
N GLU A 51 4.98 16.94 12.59
CA GLU A 51 3.96 17.04 11.52
C GLU A 51 3.82 15.73 10.74
N ARG A 52 4.95 15.11 10.36
CA ARG A 52 4.97 13.83 9.66
C ARG A 52 4.44 12.67 10.50
N GLN A 53 4.66 12.68 11.81
CA GLN A 53 4.15 11.65 12.71
C GLN A 53 2.67 11.87 13.10
N GLY A 54 2.19 13.12 13.13
CA GLY A 54 0.78 13.44 13.36
C GLY A 54 -0.11 13.17 12.15
N HIS A 55 0.38 13.37 10.93
CA HIS A 55 -0.36 13.11 9.68
C HIS A 55 -0.18 11.69 9.14
N GLY A 56 0.83 10.98 9.61
CA GLY A 56 1.15 9.61 9.25
C GLY A 56 0.90 8.65 10.39
N GLN A 57 -0.32 8.62 10.94
CA GLN A 57 -0.77 7.43 11.65
C GLN A 57 -0.77 6.29 10.64
N LEU A 58 0.37 5.60 10.56
CA LEU A 58 0.53 4.26 10.05
C LEU A 58 -0.32 3.37 10.96
N GLN A 59 -1.64 3.48 10.82
CA GLN A 59 -2.46 2.33 11.06
C GLN A 59 -1.85 1.22 10.20
N PRO A 60 -1.55 0.04 10.76
CA PRO A 60 -1.36 -1.13 9.93
C PRO A 60 -2.53 -1.08 8.95
N ARG A 61 -2.25 -0.96 7.65
CA ARG A 61 -3.22 -1.38 6.67
C ARG A 61 -3.38 -2.86 7.00
N GLU A 62 -4.32 -3.18 7.88
CA GLU A 62 -5.00 -4.45 7.82
C GLU A 62 -5.24 -4.68 6.33
N PRO A 63 -4.96 -5.87 5.78
CA PRO A 63 -5.41 -6.17 4.44
C PRO A 63 -6.91 -5.94 4.49
N ARG A 64 -7.34 -4.74 4.07
CA ARG A 64 -8.75 -4.42 3.95
C ARG A 64 -9.18 -5.53 3.04
N ASN A 65 -10.03 -6.40 3.57
CA ASN A 65 -10.83 -7.30 2.78
C ASN A 65 -11.62 -6.37 1.84
N ARG A 66 -10.96 -5.97 0.76
CA ARG A 66 -11.50 -5.05 -0.23
C ARG A 66 -12.33 -5.99 -1.05
N GLY A 67 -13.55 -6.22 -0.56
CA GLY A 67 -14.50 -7.10 -1.21
C GLY A 67 -14.66 -6.70 -2.68
N ILE A 68 -15.14 -7.65 -3.47
CA ILE A 68 -15.22 -7.53 -4.92
C ILE A 68 -16.08 -6.31 -5.30
N SER A 69 -15.47 -5.40 -6.04
CA SER A 69 -16.09 -4.18 -6.56
C SER A 69 -16.67 -4.40 -7.96
N TYR A 70 -17.53 -3.49 -8.41
CA TYR A 70 -18.05 -3.54 -9.78
C TYR A 70 -16.95 -3.44 -10.83
N ARG A 71 -15.88 -2.69 -10.53
CA ARG A 71 -14.72 -2.54 -11.43
C ARG A 71 -14.01 -3.88 -11.67
N ASP A 72 -13.84 -4.68 -10.62
CA ASP A 72 -13.23 -6.01 -10.73
C ASP A 72 -14.06 -6.92 -11.65
N PHE A 73 -15.39 -6.74 -11.65
CA PHE A 73 -16.29 -7.42 -12.58
C PHE A 73 -16.24 -6.84 -14.00
N GLU A 74 -16.16 -5.52 -14.18
CA GLU A 74 -16.00 -4.89 -15.50
C GLU A 74 -14.69 -5.28 -16.19
N GLU A 75 -13.62 -5.55 -15.44
CA GLU A 75 -12.34 -6.04 -15.97
C GLU A 75 -12.49 -7.39 -16.68
N LEU A 76 -13.49 -8.20 -16.30
CA LEU A 76 -13.86 -9.43 -17.00
C LEU A 76 -14.58 -9.17 -18.33
N ARG A 77 -14.84 -7.91 -18.69
CA ARG A 77 -15.58 -7.46 -19.87
C ARG A 77 -16.89 -8.25 -20.04
N PRO A 78 -17.83 -8.11 -19.10
CA PRO A 78 -19.12 -8.77 -19.22
C PRO A 78 -19.90 -8.21 -20.42
N PRO A 79 -20.62 -9.07 -21.19
CA PRO A 79 -21.45 -8.60 -22.29
C PRO A 79 -22.64 -7.78 -21.77
N VAL A 80 -22.99 -6.73 -22.51
CA VAL A 80 -24.21 -5.93 -22.29
C VAL A 80 -25.39 -6.62 -22.98
N PHE A 81 -26.57 -6.57 -22.36
CA PHE A 81 -27.81 -7.09 -22.94
C PHE A 81 -28.82 -5.95 -23.13
N THR A 82 -29.32 -5.77 -24.36
CA THR A 82 -30.23 -4.66 -24.70
C THR A 82 -31.63 -5.13 -25.04
N LYS A 83 -31.72 -5.98 -26.06
CA LYS A 83 -32.93 -6.67 -26.53
C LYS A 83 -32.49 -7.83 -27.40
N CYS A 84 -33.21 -8.96 -27.34
CA CYS A 84 -33.07 -10.02 -28.32
C CYS A 84 -34.46 -10.46 -28.79
N PRO A 85 -34.68 -10.64 -30.10
CA PRO A 85 -35.88 -11.28 -30.63
C PRO A 85 -35.89 -12.79 -30.38
N GLU A 86 -34.72 -13.39 -30.14
CA GLU A 86 -34.56 -14.82 -29.90
C GLU A 86 -34.32 -15.11 -28.40
N PRO A 87 -35.14 -15.95 -27.76
CA PRO A 87 -35.00 -16.27 -26.33
C PRO A 87 -33.65 -16.90 -25.97
N LEU A 88 -33.04 -17.65 -26.89
CA LEU A 88 -31.75 -18.35 -26.68
C LEU A 88 -30.60 -17.37 -26.39
N ASP A 89 -30.63 -16.17 -26.96
CA ASP A 89 -29.60 -15.16 -26.72
C ASP A 89 -29.62 -14.67 -25.26
N ALA A 90 -30.78 -14.69 -24.60
CA ALA A 90 -30.90 -14.32 -23.19
C ALA A 90 -30.30 -15.42 -22.28
N ASP A 91 -30.54 -16.69 -22.60
CA ASP A 91 -29.95 -17.83 -21.89
C ASP A 91 -28.43 -17.87 -22.04
N ASP A 92 -27.91 -17.62 -23.25
CA ASP A 92 -26.46 -17.57 -23.51
C ASP A 92 -25.79 -16.37 -22.82
N TRP A 93 -26.48 -15.22 -22.77
CA TRP A 93 -26.04 -14.08 -21.97
C TRP A 93 -25.97 -14.45 -20.48
N LEU A 94 -27.03 -15.03 -19.91
CA LEU A 94 -27.06 -15.47 -18.52
C LEU A 94 -25.96 -16.49 -18.20
N ARG A 95 -25.73 -17.48 -19.09
CA ARG A 95 -24.66 -18.46 -18.94
C ARG A 95 -23.29 -17.79 -18.89
N THR A 96 -23.06 -16.81 -19.77
CA THR A 96 -21.83 -16.03 -19.81
C THR A 96 -21.61 -15.23 -18.53
N ILE A 97 -22.66 -14.58 -18.01
CA ILE A 97 -22.58 -13.83 -16.74
C ILE A 97 -22.32 -14.77 -15.55
N LYS A 98 -23.01 -15.92 -15.48
CA LYS A 98 -22.76 -16.94 -14.45
C LYS A 98 -21.30 -17.41 -14.47
N SER A 99 -20.73 -17.64 -15.65
CA SER A 99 -19.32 -18.01 -15.80
C SER A 99 -18.34 -16.91 -15.38
N LYS A 100 -18.72 -15.63 -15.43
CA LYS A 100 -17.87 -14.54 -14.92
C LYS A 100 -17.95 -14.44 -13.40
N PHE A 101 -19.13 -14.67 -12.81
CA PHE A 101 -19.27 -14.72 -11.36
C PHE A 101 -18.48 -15.85 -10.70
N THR A 102 -18.24 -16.98 -11.37
CA THR A 102 -17.36 -18.03 -10.83
C THR A 102 -15.91 -17.60 -10.68
N LEU A 103 -15.48 -16.56 -11.39
CA LEU A 103 -14.14 -15.97 -11.24
C LEU A 103 -14.05 -15.01 -10.04
N LEU A 104 -15.19 -14.71 -9.41
CA LEU A 104 -15.35 -13.71 -8.35
C LEU A 104 -16.06 -14.34 -7.14
N PRO A 105 -15.39 -15.21 -6.37
CA PRO A 105 -16.01 -16.11 -5.39
C PRO A 105 -16.63 -15.40 -4.18
N GLU A 106 -16.24 -14.16 -3.89
CA GLU A 106 -16.74 -13.39 -2.74
C GLU A 106 -17.98 -12.54 -3.06
N LEU A 107 -18.54 -12.64 -4.28
CA LEU A 107 -19.77 -11.94 -4.64
C LEU A 107 -20.98 -12.53 -3.92
N THR A 108 -21.69 -11.69 -3.17
CA THR A 108 -23.00 -12.07 -2.60
C THR A 108 -24.07 -12.18 -3.69
N GLU A 109 -25.14 -12.94 -3.42
CA GLU A 109 -26.26 -13.08 -4.35
C GLU A 109 -26.89 -11.73 -4.72
N GLN A 110 -26.95 -10.77 -3.79
CA GLN A 110 -27.45 -9.43 -4.09
C GLN A 110 -26.47 -8.61 -4.95
N GLN A 111 -25.15 -8.78 -4.76
CA GLN A 111 -24.17 -8.13 -5.63
C GLN A 111 -24.23 -8.66 -7.05
N LYS A 112 -24.39 -9.98 -7.22
CA LYS A 112 -24.57 -10.61 -8.54
C LYS A 112 -25.77 -10.03 -9.29
N ALA A 113 -26.94 -9.97 -8.65
CA ALA A 113 -28.14 -9.36 -9.24
C ALA A 113 -27.91 -7.90 -9.59
N ARG A 114 -27.29 -7.11 -8.69
CA ARG A 114 -26.99 -5.71 -8.95
C ARG A 114 -26.05 -5.54 -10.14
N PHE A 115 -24.98 -6.34 -10.22
CA PHE A 115 -23.97 -6.24 -11.27
C PHE A 115 -24.54 -6.62 -12.62
N ALA A 116 -25.31 -7.70 -12.70
CA ALA A 116 -26.00 -8.10 -13.91
C ALA A 116 -27.04 -7.08 -14.36
N GLY A 117 -27.79 -6.50 -13.41
CA GLY A 117 -28.74 -5.42 -13.69
C GLY A 117 -28.11 -4.19 -14.34
N GLN A 118 -26.84 -3.87 -14.04
CA GLN A 118 -26.11 -2.77 -14.70
C GLN A 118 -25.78 -3.05 -16.17
N LEU A 119 -25.74 -4.32 -16.57
CA LEU A 119 -25.46 -4.72 -17.95
C LEU A 119 -26.72 -4.71 -18.82
N LEU A 120 -27.90 -4.55 -18.22
CA LEU A 120 -29.15 -4.40 -18.94
C LEU A 120 -29.28 -2.95 -19.44
N GLN A 121 -29.43 -2.79 -20.75
CA GLN A 121 -29.56 -1.49 -21.41
C GLN A 121 -30.83 -1.45 -22.27
N GLY A 122 -31.23 -0.26 -22.70
CA GLY A 122 -32.40 -0.09 -23.56
C GLY A 122 -33.68 -0.69 -22.94
N PRO A 123 -34.49 -1.45 -23.71
CA PRO A 123 -35.74 -2.03 -23.20
C PRO A 123 -35.56 -2.97 -22.00
N ALA A 124 -34.52 -3.81 -22.00
CA ALA A 124 -34.25 -4.71 -20.87
C ALA A 124 -33.90 -3.94 -19.59
N GLY A 125 -33.11 -2.87 -19.73
CA GLY A 125 -32.78 -1.98 -18.60
C GLY A 125 -34.01 -1.25 -18.06
N ALA A 126 -34.90 -0.79 -18.93
CA ALA A 126 -36.15 -0.14 -18.52
C ALA A 126 -37.07 -1.09 -17.74
N TRP A 127 -37.25 -2.32 -18.21
CA TRP A 127 -38.00 -3.34 -17.48
C TRP A 127 -37.39 -3.62 -16.10
N HIS A 128 -36.07 -3.76 -16.03
CA HIS A 128 -35.39 -4.04 -14.76
C HIS A 128 -35.50 -2.85 -13.78
N ALA A 129 -35.50 -1.61 -14.25
CA ALA A 129 -35.76 -0.45 -13.42
C ALA A 129 -37.17 -0.52 -12.79
N THR A 130 -38.20 -0.82 -13.59
CA THR A 130 -39.57 -1.01 -13.08
C THR A 130 -39.67 -2.20 -12.13
N PHE A 131 -38.97 -3.31 -12.40
CA PHE A 131 -38.87 -4.44 -11.49
C PHE A 131 -38.34 -4.00 -10.12
N LEU A 132 -37.26 -3.22 -10.08
CA LEU A 132 -36.69 -2.70 -8.82
C LEU A 132 -37.65 -1.76 -8.08
N GLU A 133 -38.43 -0.93 -8.79
CA GLU A 133 -39.44 -0.04 -8.20
C GLU A 133 -40.59 -0.82 -7.53
N MET A 134 -40.95 -1.98 -8.07
CA MET A 134 -42.01 -2.84 -7.50
C MET A 134 -41.56 -3.61 -6.26
N GLN A 135 -40.26 -3.63 -5.94
CA GLN A 135 -39.77 -4.35 -4.77
C GLN A 135 -40.18 -3.68 -3.47
N ARG A 136 -40.45 -4.52 -2.45
CA ARG A 136 -40.77 -4.05 -1.10
C ARG A 136 -39.67 -3.15 -0.57
N ALA A 137 -40.03 -2.14 0.23
CA ALA A 137 -39.07 -1.25 0.85
C ALA A 137 -37.97 -2.03 1.59
N GLY A 138 -36.71 -1.82 1.20
CA GLY A 138 -35.54 -2.48 1.79
C GLY A 138 -35.22 -3.87 1.24
N HIS A 139 -36.06 -4.44 0.37
CA HIS A 139 -35.75 -5.69 -0.32
C HIS A 139 -34.72 -5.44 -1.44
N LYS A 140 -33.68 -6.27 -1.46
CA LYS A 140 -32.64 -6.26 -2.49
C LYS A 140 -32.73 -7.59 -3.24
N PRO A 141 -33.07 -7.58 -4.54
CA PRO A 141 -33.18 -8.80 -5.30
C PRO A 141 -31.90 -9.62 -5.22
N THR A 142 -32.06 -10.91 -5.01
CA THR A 142 -31.00 -11.91 -5.12
C THR A 142 -30.81 -12.31 -6.57
N TRP A 143 -29.70 -12.99 -6.87
CA TRP A 143 -29.46 -13.51 -8.21
C TRP A 143 -30.51 -14.54 -8.64
N GLU A 144 -31.01 -15.34 -7.69
CA GLU A 144 -32.10 -16.29 -7.91
C GLU A 144 -33.42 -15.60 -8.29
N GLU A 145 -33.71 -14.43 -7.74
CA GLU A 145 -34.89 -13.63 -8.12
C GLU A 145 -34.70 -12.86 -9.44
N PHE A 146 -33.45 -12.68 -9.88
CA PHE A 146 -33.12 -11.99 -11.12
C PHE A 146 -33.23 -12.89 -12.37
N THR A 147 -32.95 -14.20 -12.23
CA THR A 147 -32.94 -15.17 -13.34
C THR A 147 -34.21 -16.01 -13.38
#